data_AF-A0A964N1V8-F1
#
_entry.id   AF-A0A964N1V8-F1
#
_cell.length_a   1.000
_cell.length_b   1.000
_cell.length_c   1.000
_cell.angle_alpha   90.00
_cell.angle_beta   90.00
_cell.angle_gamma   90.00
#
_symmetry.space_group_name_H-M   'P 1'
#
loop_
_entity.id
_entity.type
_entity.pdbx_description
1 polymer ?
#
loop_
_entity_poly.entity_id
_entity_poly.type
_entity_poly.pdbx_seq_one_letter_code
_entity_poly.pdbx_strand_id
1 'polypeptide(L)'
;MDRFTNFGRALIVAGLAGTARAASGVSAKYDGVYIGTGVPVQGLSAPECPTLMVGPITISKGFLRSEKTAERPAATGFITEEGYVSARFSRPGAKATRLAGRWDENVISAGVIEEDTGCAWTLRLEHHA
;
A
#
# COMPACT_ATOMS: atom_id res chain seq x y z
N MET A 1 3.31 -63.53 29.73
CA MET A 1 2.32 -63.38 28.64
C MET A 1 1.08 -62.79 29.28
N ASP A 2 0.79 -61.52 28.98
CA ASP A 2 -0.45 -60.73 29.20
C ASP A 2 -0.04 -59.29 28.81
N ARG A 3 -0.16 -58.81 27.56
CA ARG A 3 -1.30 -58.37 26.74
C ARG A 3 -2.15 -57.23 27.30
N PHE A 4 -2.25 -56.19 26.46
CA PHE A 4 -3.17 -55.04 26.42
C PHE A 4 -2.92 -53.91 27.44
N THR A 5 -3.18 -52.62 27.21
CA THR A 5 -3.46 -51.72 26.08
C THR A 5 -3.69 -50.39 26.79
N ASN A 6 -3.09 -49.28 26.36
CA ASN A 6 -3.72 -47.95 26.42
C ASN A 6 -2.92 -46.96 25.55
N PHE A 7 -3.10 -47.14 24.24
CA PHE A 7 -3.13 -46.02 23.29
C PHE A 7 -4.28 -45.08 23.68
N GLY A 8 -4.07 -43.77 23.58
CA GLY A 8 -5.22 -42.87 23.41
C GLY A 8 -5.10 -41.50 24.03
N ARG A 9 -4.18 -40.66 23.54
CA ARG A 9 -4.43 -39.22 23.42
C ARG A 9 -3.80 -38.69 22.14
N ALA A 10 -4.36 -39.12 21.01
CA ALA A 10 -4.21 -38.38 19.76
C ALA A 10 -5.01 -37.08 19.92
N LEU A 11 -4.31 -35.96 20.10
CA LEU A 11 -4.91 -34.64 20.01
C LEU A 11 -5.21 -34.39 18.53
N ILE A 12 -6.45 -34.66 18.12
CA ILE A 12 -6.96 -34.23 16.82
C ILE A 12 -7.09 -32.71 16.91
N VAL A 13 -6.06 -31.99 16.46
CA VAL A 13 -6.17 -30.55 16.16
C VAL A 13 -6.96 -30.46 14.87
N ALA A 14 -8.28 -30.39 15.02
CA ALA A 14 -9.19 -30.10 13.94
C ALA A 14 -8.86 -28.73 13.34
N GLY A 15 -8.37 -28.76 12.10
CA GLY A 15 -8.89 -27.93 11.03
C GLY A 15 -9.06 -26.44 11.33
N LEU A 16 -7.95 -25.73 11.50
CA LEU A 16 -7.82 -24.39 10.92
C LEU A 16 -6.90 -24.51 9.71
N ALA A 17 -7.37 -25.24 8.70
CA ALA A 17 -7.12 -24.86 7.32
C ALA A 17 -7.91 -23.55 7.07
N GLY A 18 -7.55 -22.51 7.84
CA GLY A 18 -7.72 -21.16 7.37
C GLY A 18 -6.94 -21.14 6.08
N THR A 19 -7.67 -21.21 4.97
CA THR A 19 -7.13 -20.76 3.71
C THR A 19 -6.77 -19.31 3.98
N ALA A 20 -5.53 -19.08 4.40
CA ALA A 20 -4.80 -17.92 3.98
C ALA A 20 -4.86 -18.02 2.46
N ARG A 21 -5.97 -17.50 1.88
CA ARG A 21 -5.95 -17.00 0.53
C ARG A 21 -4.78 -16.05 0.57
N ALA A 22 -3.64 -16.52 0.07
CA ALA A 22 -2.58 -15.64 -0.35
C ALA A 22 -3.30 -14.65 -1.25
N ALA A 23 -3.50 -13.44 -0.71
CA ALA A 23 -4.03 -12.33 -1.47
C ALA A 23 -3.26 -12.31 -2.78
N SER A 24 -3.99 -12.59 -3.86
CA SER A 24 -3.40 -12.95 -5.14
C SER A 24 -2.48 -11.83 -5.60
N GLY A 25 -1.25 -12.23 -5.93
CA GLY A 25 -0.12 -11.34 -6.11
C GLY A 25 -0.30 -10.43 -7.31
N VAL A 26 -0.55 -9.15 -7.06
CA VAL A 26 -0.52 -8.05 -8.04
C VAL A 26 -1.59 -8.14 -9.14
N SER A 27 -2.42 -7.10 -9.27
CA SER A 27 -3.58 -7.09 -10.18
C SER A 27 -3.49 -6.08 -11.32
N ALA A 28 -3.74 -6.54 -12.54
CA ALA A 28 -3.85 -5.66 -13.72
C ALA A 28 -5.22 -4.93 -13.82
N LYS A 29 -6.18 -5.24 -12.93
CA LYS A 29 -7.53 -4.64 -12.93
C LYS A 29 -7.50 -3.10 -12.78
N TYR A 30 -6.44 -2.59 -12.17
CA TYR A 30 -6.27 -1.17 -11.82
C TYR A 30 -5.24 -0.48 -12.72
N ASP A 31 -4.93 -1.06 -13.88
CA ASP A 31 -4.03 -0.45 -14.84
C ASP A 31 -4.60 0.87 -15.36
N GLY A 32 -3.75 1.88 -15.48
CA GLY A 32 -4.17 3.24 -15.84
C GLY A 32 -3.17 4.30 -15.42
N VAL A 33 -3.50 5.57 -15.69
CA VAL A 33 -2.72 6.73 -15.23
C VAL A 33 -3.52 7.41 -14.12
N TYR A 34 -2.84 7.77 -13.04
CA TYR A 34 -3.45 8.41 -11.89
C TYR A 34 -2.75 9.71 -11.54
N ILE A 35 -3.51 10.75 -11.24
CA ILE A 35 -2.99 12.05 -10.79
C ILE A 35 -3.69 12.46 -9.51
N GLY A 36 -3.08 13.33 -8.72
CA GLY A 36 -3.79 13.82 -7.55
C GLY A 36 -2.97 14.70 -6.64
N THR A 37 -3.45 14.79 -5.41
CA THR A 37 -2.89 15.70 -4.41
C THR A 37 -2.74 15.01 -3.07
N GLY A 38 -1.72 15.43 -2.32
CA GLY A 38 -1.52 15.07 -0.93
C GLY A 38 -1.82 16.23 0.00
N VAL A 39 -2.76 16.05 0.92
CA VAL A 39 -3.07 17.04 1.96
C VAL A 39 -2.45 16.62 3.29
N PRO A 40 -1.83 17.55 4.03
CA PRO A 40 -1.29 17.25 5.35
C PRO A 40 -2.37 16.76 6.32
N VAL A 41 -2.05 15.75 7.12
CA VAL A 41 -2.96 15.21 8.14
C VAL A 41 -2.89 16.08 9.39
N GLN A 42 -4.02 16.69 9.76
CA GLN A 42 -4.10 17.51 10.97
C GLN A 42 -3.83 16.67 12.23
N GLY A 43 -3.07 17.23 13.17
CA GLY A 43 -2.71 16.57 14.43
C GLY A 43 -1.62 15.50 14.33
N LEU A 44 -1.24 15.07 13.12
CA LEU A 44 -0.12 14.16 12.88
C LEU A 44 1.06 14.84 12.19
N SER A 45 0.80 15.87 11.38
CA SER A 45 1.83 16.61 10.64
C SER A 45 2.45 17.70 11.51
N ALA A 46 3.76 17.90 11.37
CA ALA A 46 4.43 19.10 11.82
C ALA A 46 3.80 20.37 11.21
N PRO A 47 3.96 21.54 11.85
CA PRO A 47 3.60 22.82 11.24
C PRO A 47 4.29 22.99 9.87
N GLU A 48 3.63 23.69 8.95
CA GLU A 48 4.18 24.07 7.63
C GLU A 48 4.38 22.95 6.60
N CYS A 49 3.86 21.74 6.84
CA CYS A 49 3.86 20.71 5.81
C CYS A 49 3.09 21.17 4.56
N PRO A 50 3.70 21.17 3.37
CA PRO A 50 3.04 21.68 2.17
C PRO A 50 2.02 20.68 1.63
N THR A 51 1.03 21.18 0.90
CA THR A 51 0.23 20.33 -0.01
C THR A 51 1.14 19.78 -1.11
N LEU A 52 1.02 18.49 -1.40
CA LEU A 52 1.81 17.83 -2.43
C LEU A 52 1.02 17.74 -3.73
N MET A 53 1.63 18.16 -4.84
CA MET A 53 1.14 17.82 -6.17
C MET A 53 1.75 16.48 -6.57
N VAL A 54 0.91 15.47 -6.78
CA VAL A 54 1.35 14.15 -7.23
C VAL A 54 1.19 14.09 -8.74
N GLY A 55 2.32 13.96 -9.43
CA GLY A 55 2.36 13.78 -10.88
C GLY A 55 1.75 12.45 -11.32
N PRO A 56 1.72 12.18 -12.64
CA PRO A 56 1.17 10.94 -13.15
C PRO A 56 1.88 9.72 -12.56
N ILE A 57 1.09 8.86 -11.94
CA ILE A 57 1.48 7.51 -11.53
C ILE A 57 0.82 6.55 -12.50
N THR A 58 1.65 5.83 -13.25
CA THR A 58 1.20 4.78 -14.15
C THR A 58 1.14 3.46 -13.40
N ILE A 59 0.01 2.77 -13.49
CA ILE A 59 -0.15 1.38 -13.07
C ILE A 59 -0.17 0.53 -14.32
N SER A 60 0.75 -0.42 -14.42
CA SER A 60 0.80 -1.38 -15.51
C SER A 60 1.10 -2.76 -14.98
N LYS A 61 0.24 -3.72 -15.33
CA LYS A 61 0.22 -5.09 -14.80
C LYS A 61 0.23 -5.08 -13.26
N GLY A 62 -0.47 -4.12 -12.66
CA GLY A 62 -0.54 -3.90 -11.21
C GLY A 62 0.71 -3.31 -10.54
N PHE A 63 1.73 -2.91 -11.30
CA PHE A 63 2.91 -2.22 -10.76
C PHE A 63 2.78 -0.71 -10.93
N LEU A 64 2.92 0.02 -9.81
CA LEU A 64 2.90 1.48 -9.77
C LEU A 64 4.28 2.03 -10.12
N ARG A 65 4.34 3.02 -11.00
CA ARG A 65 5.55 3.77 -11.35
C ARG A 65 5.22 5.23 -11.61
N SER A 66 6.01 6.13 -11.04
CA SER A 66 6.10 7.53 -11.49
C SER A 66 7.54 8.01 -11.52
N GLU A 67 7.77 9.03 -12.34
CA GLU A 67 9.09 9.66 -12.47
C GLU A 67 9.28 10.73 -11.40
N LYS A 68 10.46 10.73 -10.79
CA LYS A 68 10.86 11.79 -9.86
C LYS A 68 11.27 13.01 -10.65
N THR A 69 10.71 14.17 -10.34
CA THR A 69 11.11 15.45 -10.95
C THR A 69 11.65 16.40 -9.87
N ALA A 70 12.07 17.61 -10.24
CA ALA A 70 12.49 18.61 -9.25
C ALA A 70 11.33 19.06 -8.34
N GLU A 71 10.08 18.99 -8.84
CA GLU A 71 8.90 19.55 -8.17
C GLU A 71 7.93 18.48 -7.67
N ARG A 72 7.96 17.27 -8.26
CA ARG A 72 6.97 16.22 -8.00
C ARG A 72 7.61 14.96 -7.41
N PRO A 73 6.95 14.32 -6.43
CA PRO A 73 7.43 13.09 -5.82
C PRO A 73 7.29 11.90 -6.78
N ALA A 74 8.11 10.87 -6.55
CA ALA A 74 7.99 9.57 -7.20
C ALA A 74 7.33 8.54 -6.28
N ALA A 75 6.62 7.59 -6.89
CA ALA A 75 6.03 6.43 -6.24
C ALA A 75 6.37 5.17 -7.06
N THR A 76 6.85 4.12 -6.39
CA THR A 76 7.11 2.81 -7.00
C THR A 76 6.58 1.71 -6.10
N GLY A 77 5.81 0.77 -6.65
CA GLY A 77 5.17 -0.25 -5.83
C GLY A 77 4.25 -1.17 -6.62
N PHE A 78 3.26 -1.73 -5.94
CA PHE A 78 2.24 -2.57 -6.55
C PHE A 78 0.88 -2.41 -5.86
N ILE A 79 -0.17 -2.81 -6.58
CA ILE A 79 -1.53 -2.94 -6.07
C ILE A 79 -1.97 -4.40 -6.15
N THR A 80 -2.54 -4.93 -5.06
CA THR A 80 -3.03 -6.32 -4.99
C THR A 80 -4.42 -6.45 -5.62
N GLU A 81 -4.88 -7.68 -5.83
CA GLU A 81 -6.23 -7.97 -6.33
C GLU A 81 -7.34 -7.37 -5.47
N GLU A 82 -7.14 -7.32 -4.16
CA GLU A 82 -8.08 -6.73 -3.19
C GLU A 82 -8.02 -5.20 -3.16
N GLY A 83 -7.14 -4.59 -3.96
CA GLY A 83 -6.98 -3.15 -4.07
C GLY A 83 -6.07 -2.53 -3.01
N TYR A 84 -5.27 -3.32 -2.28
CA TYR A 84 -4.28 -2.77 -1.35
C TYR A 84 -3.07 -2.25 -2.11
N VAL A 85 -2.64 -1.03 -1.79
CA VAL A 85 -1.46 -0.40 -2.38
C VAL A 85 -0.31 -0.45 -1.39
N SER A 86 0.84 -0.96 -1.85
CA SER A 86 2.10 -0.93 -1.12
C SER A 86 3.19 -0.36 -2.02
N ALA A 87 3.72 0.81 -1.66
CA ALA A 87 4.71 1.50 -2.47
C ALA A 87 5.79 2.19 -1.61
N ARG A 88 6.86 2.59 -2.28
CA ARG A 88 7.83 3.57 -1.80
C ARG A 88 7.54 4.91 -2.44
N PHE A 89 7.50 5.95 -1.62
CA PHE A 89 7.25 7.33 -2.01
C PHE A 89 8.49 8.17 -1.70
N SER A 90 8.95 8.99 -2.64
CA SER A 90 10.14 9.82 -2.46
C SER A 90 9.93 11.21 -3.02
N ARG A 91 9.97 12.22 -2.13
CA ARG A 91 9.95 13.63 -2.54
C ARG A 91 11.34 14.06 -3.06
N PRO A 92 11.41 15.10 -3.89
CA PRO A 92 12.67 15.73 -4.26
C PRO A 92 13.48 16.11 -3.01
N GLY A 93 14.76 15.74 -2.97
CA GLY A 93 15.62 15.98 -1.80
C GLY A 93 15.37 15.13 -0.54
N ALA A 94 14.30 14.34 -0.48
CA ALA A 94 13.96 13.52 0.69
C ALA A 94 14.24 12.02 0.48
N LYS A 95 14.46 11.30 1.58
CA LYS A 95 14.55 9.83 1.58
C LYS A 95 13.22 9.21 1.12
N ALA A 96 13.32 8.00 0.57
CA ALA A 96 12.13 7.23 0.25
C ALA A 96 11.47 6.72 1.54
N THR A 97 10.16 6.92 1.68
CA THR A 97 9.34 6.44 2.78
C THR A 97 8.28 5.46 2.27
N ARG A 98 7.63 4.73 3.18
CA ARG A 98 6.55 3.80 2.85
C ARG A 98 5.26 4.57 2.57
N LEU A 99 4.58 4.19 1.49
CA LEU A 99 3.23 4.59 1.16
C LEU A 99 2.34 3.34 1.22
N ALA A 100 1.25 3.44 1.96
CA ALA A 100 0.26 2.39 2.07
C ALA A 100 -1.12 2.97 1.79
N GLY A 101 -1.93 2.26 1.00
CA GLY A 101 -3.23 2.77 0.62
C GLY A 101 -4.19 1.69 0.17
N ARG A 102 -5.33 2.13 -0.34
CA ARG A 102 -6.39 1.28 -0.86
C ARG A 102 -7.09 1.95 -2.04
N TRP A 103 -7.48 1.15 -3.01
CA TRP A 103 -8.37 1.56 -4.09
C TRP A 103 -9.83 1.52 -3.63
N ASP A 104 -10.58 2.54 -3.99
CA ASP A 104 -12.00 2.74 -3.70
C ASP A 104 -12.67 3.48 -4.87
N GLU A 105 -13.60 2.82 -5.56
CA GLU A 105 -14.46 3.40 -6.60
C GLU A 105 -13.78 4.40 -7.57
N ASN A 106 -12.62 4.02 -8.13
CA ASN A 106 -11.76 4.79 -9.07
C ASN A 106 -10.75 5.76 -8.44
N VAL A 107 -10.62 5.74 -7.12
CA VAL A 107 -9.69 6.59 -6.37
C VAL A 107 -8.75 5.70 -5.57
N ILE A 108 -7.46 6.05 -5.54
CA ILE A 108 -6.52 5.47 -4.58
C ILE A 108 -6.36 6.46 -3.44
N SER A 109 -6.77 6.05 -2.24
CA SER A 109 -6.50 6.77 -1.00
C SER A 109 -5.29 6.15 -0.31
N ALA A 110 -4.26 6.94 -0.02
CA ALA A 110 -3.02 6.44 0.58
C ALA A 110 -2.46 7.36 1.66
N GLY A 111 -1.84 6.78 2.68
CA GLY A 111 -1.11 7.48 3.72
C GLY A 111 0.40 7.37 3.52
N VAL A 112 1.10 8.45 3.84
CA VAL A 112 2.56 8.48 3.89
C VAL A 112 3.02 9.35 5.06
N ILE A 113 4.04 8.88 5.78
CA ILE A 113 4.66 9.60 6.91
C ILE A 113 6.15 9.71 6.64
N GLU A 114 6.71 10.91 6.73
CA GLU A 114 8.13 11.17 6.57
C GLU A 114 8.73 11.52 7.93
N GLU A 115 9.49 10.59 8.51
CA GLU A 115 10.03 10.73 9.86
C GLU A 115 11.03 11.90 9.98
N ASP A 116 11.83 12.14 8.94
CA ASP A 116 12.86 13.19 8.93
C ASP A 116 12.26 14.61 9.05
N THR A 117 11.07 14.85 8.49
CA THR A 117 10.40 16.17 8.51
C THR A 117 9.19 16.23 9.45
N GLY A 118 8.71 15.08 9.93
CA GLY A 118 7.49 14.99 10.73
C GLY A 118 6.22 15.26 9.91
N CYS A 119 6.29 15.24 8.58
CA CYS A 119 5.13 15.45 7.74
C CYS A 119 4.39 14.15 7.47
N ALA A 120 3.05 14.20 7.55
CA ALA A 120 2.18 13.10 7.21
C ALA A 120 1.12 13.57 6.22
N TRP A 121 0.89 12.81 5.15
CA TRP A 121 -0.08 13.19 4.12
C TRP A 121 -1.09 12.08 3.87
N THR A 122 -2.31 12.50 3.57
CA THR A 122 -3.30 11.68 2.87
C THR A 122 -3.26 12.07 1.40
N LEU A 123 -2.88 11.11 0.56
CA LEU A 123 -2.89 11.22 -0.89
C LEU A 123 -4.21 10.70 -1.42
N ARG A 124 -4.79 11.44 -2.36
CA ARG A 124 -5.93 11.03 -3.16
C ARG A 124 -5.51 11.05 -4.63
N LEU A 125 -5.49 9.89 -5.26
CA LEU A 125 -5.11 9.73 -6.67
C LEU A 125 -6.33 9.29 -7.47
N GLU A 126 -6.69 10.07 -8.48
CA GLU A 126 -7.86 9.84 -9.31
C GLU A 126 -7.43 9.31 -10.67
N HIS A 127 -8.20 8.37 -11.22
CA HIS A 127 -7.93 7.82 -12.54
C HIS A 127 -8.09 8.91 -13.61
N HIS A 128 -7.04 9.10 -14.39
CA HIS A 128 -6.97 10.07 -15.48
C HIS A 128 -7.13 9.32 -16.80
N ALA A 129 -8.32 9.47 -17.40
CA ALA A 129 -8.72 8.82 -18.66
C ALA A 129 -8.00 9.40 -19.88
#